data_AF-A0A7C1EBU5-F1
#
_entry.id   AF-A0A7C1EBU5-F1
#
_cell.length_a   1.000
_cell.length_b   1.000
_cell.length_c   1.000
_cell.angle_alpha   90.00
_cell.angle_beta   90.00
_cell.angle_gamma   90.00
#
_symmetry.space_group_name_H-M   'P 1'
#
loop_
_entity.id
_entity.type
_entity.pdbx_description
1 polymer ?
#
loop_
_entity_poly.entity_id
_entity_poly.type
_entity_poly.pdbx_seq_one_letter_code
_entity_poly.pdbx_strand_id
1 'polypeptide(L)'
;DDLDALLARDDIDAVIVATPGFAHTDAVERAFAAGKHVFVEKPMALTPDECDRMIRARDAAGKKLMVGQVLRYIGVFNYTRELHAAGKLGDVIAVRTTRTSSGWGGAGRPWRNREDLSGGVLFEFSVHELDFMMSLVGDAESVYAISHTTENAEWDYPDLYMLNIGFQSGAMGQLAAGIADPVGHYGGEIIGTKGAVHFDARNGSLVARIDGEEAKTLSYADIEPTEEPVRREVREFIEAVLNDTQVTIPGEEGRRVVRLAYAAKQSAREGRIVSL
;
A
#
# COMPACT_ATOMS: atom_id res chain seq x y z
N ASP A 1 -27.87 6.86 9.33
CA ASP A 1 -27.37 7.09 7.96
C ASP A 1 -26.92 8.53 7.74
N ASP A 2 -26.30 9.15 8.74
CA ASP A 2 -25.81 10.53 8.66
C ASP A 2 -24.44 10.58 9.33
N LEU A 3 -23.43 11.00 8.56
CA LEU A 3 -22.05 11.11 9.03
C LEU A 3 -21.91 12.20 10.08
N ASP A 4 -22.59 13.34 9.94
CA ASP A 4 -22.45 14.45 10.90
C ASP A 4 -23.06 14.07 12.25
N ALA A 5 -24.19 13.36 12.24
CA ALA A 5 -24.79 12.82 13.45
C ALA A 5 -23.89 11.80 14.16
N LEU A 6 -23.12 11.00 13.41
CA LEU A 6 -22.12 10.09 13.98
C LEU A 6 -20.95 10.88 14.58
N LEU A 7 -20.43 11.87 13.86
CA LEU A 7 -19.27 12.66 14.27
C LEU A 7 -19.57 13.60 15.46
N ALA A 8 -20.81 14.03 15.63
CA ALA A 8 -21.25 14.86 16.76
C ALA A 8 -21.36 14.10 18.09
N ARG A 9 -21.16 12.78 18.11
CA ARG A 9 -21.23 11.97 19.33
C ARG A 9 -19.99 12.12 20.19
N ASP A 10 -20.16 12.49 21.45
CA ASP A 10 -19.08 12.63 22.43
C ASP A 10 -18.55 11.28 22.95
N ASP A 11 -19.28 10.18 22.76
CA ASP A 11 -18.88 8.83 23.15
C ASP A 11 -18.04 8.10 22.09
N ILE A 12 -17.60 8.81 21.05
CA ILE A 12 -16.75 8.30 19.97
C ILE A 12 -15.46 9.12 19.91
N ASP A 13 -14.32 8.47 20.18
CA ASP A 13 -13.00 9.11 20.11
C ASP A 13 -12.34 8.99 18.73
N ALA A 14 -12.64 7.90 18.02
CA ALA A 14 -11.98 7.54 16.76
C ALA A 14 -12.96 6.95 15.74
N VAL A 15 -12.67 7.11 14.45
CA VAL A 15 -13.45 6.57 13.33
C VAL A 15 -12.58 5.79 12.36
N ILE A 16 -13.18 4.80 11.71
CA ILE A 16 -12.60 4.04 10.60
C ILE A 16 -13.31 4.47 9.32
N VAL A 17 -12.56 5.06 8.39
CA VAL A 17 -13.04 5.48 7.07
C VAL A 17 -12.74 4.37 6.07
N ALA A 18 -13.72 3.51 5.83
CA ALA A 18 -13.68 2.41 4.86
C ALA A 18 -14.70 2.60 3.72
N THR A 19 -14.98 3.85 3.37
CA THR A 19 -15.79 4.23 2.19
C THR A 19 -15.01 3.94 0.90
N PRO A 20 -15.61 4.08 -0.29
CA PRO A 20 -14.84 4.09 -1.54
C PRO A 20 -13.74 5.17 -1.53
N GLY A 21 -12.60 4.91 -2.18
CA GLY A 21 -11.41 5.79 -2.13
C GLY A 21 -11.68 7.25 -2.49
N PHE A 22 -12.53 7.51 -3.48
CA PHE A 22 -12.93 8.88 -3.87
C PHE A 22 -13.62 9.68 -2.75
N ALA A 23 -14.18 9.00 -1.74
CA ALA A 23 -14.93 9.60 -0.63
C ALA A 23 -14.11 9.71 0.67
N HIS A 24 -12.85 9.27 0.68
CA HIS A 24 -12.03 9.28 1.90
C HIS A 24 -11.74 10.70 2.37
N THR A 25 -11.27 11.57 1.48
CA THR A 25 -10.81 12.94 1.82
C THR A 25 -11.88 13.73 2.57
N ASP A 26 -13.11 13.77 2.05
CA ASP A 26 -14.23 14.49 2.69
C ASP A 26 -14.56 13.92 4.07
N ALA A 27 -14.67 12.59 4.17
CA ALA A 27 -14.97 11.93 5.43
C ALA A 27 -13.89 12.16 6.49
N VAL A 28 -12.62 12.14 6.09
CA VAL A 28 -11.46 12.35 6.97
C VAL A 28 -11.38 13.80 7.45
N GLU A 29 -11.54 14.79 6.56
CA GLU A 29 -11.53 16.20 6.96
C GLU A 29 -12.66 16.52 7.94
N ARG A 30 -13.87 15.99 7.70
CA ARG A 30 -15.02 16.15 8.60
C ARG A 30 -14.78 15.49 9.96
N ALA A 31 -14.19 14.29 9.96
CA ALA A 31 -13.83 13.61 11.20
C ALA A 31 -12.82 14.41 12.04
N PHE A 32 -11.81 15.00 11.40
CA PHE A 32 -10.85 15.87 12.10
C PHE A 32 -11.48 17.17 12.58
N ALA A 33 -12.36 17.80 11.79
CA ALA A 33 -13.13 18.97 12.23
C ALA A 33 -13.99 18.68 13.47
N ALA A 34 -14.47 17.44 13.62
CA ALA A 34 -15.19 16.96 14.80
C ALA A 34 -14.27 16.44 15.92
N GLY A 35 -12.94 16.61 15.80
CA GLY A 35 -11.97 16.25 16.83
C GLY A 35 -11.74 14.75 17.01
N LYS A 36 -12.01 13.93 15.98
CA LYS A 36 -11.86 12.47 16.03
C LYS A 36 -10.48 12.03 15.56
N HIS A 37 -9.96 10.94 16.13
CA HIS A 37 -8.85 10.20 15.54
C HIS A 37 -9.35 9.42 14.31
N VAL A 38 -8.50 9.23 13.30
CA VAL A 38 -8.91 8.64 12.03
C VAL A 38 -7.98 7.49 11.65
N PHE A 39 -8.58 6.33 11.40
CA PHE A 39 -8.01 5.29 10.57
C PHE A 39 -8.68 5.38 9.19
N VAL A 40 -7.90 5.43 8.12
CA VAL A 40 -8.43 5.48 6.75
C VAL A 40 -7.92 4.27 5.97
N GLU A 41 -8.83 3.55 5.33
CA GLU A 41 -8.47 2.46 4.42
C GLU A 41 -7.62 2.96 3.26
N LYS A 42 -6.93 2.04 2.58
CA LYS A 42 -6.22 2.37 1.34
C LYS A 42 -7.17 2.39 0.12
N PRO A 43 -6.78 3.10 -0.95
CA PRO A 43 -5.73 4.11 -0.98
C PRO A 43 -6.12 5.31 -0.11
N MET A 44 -5.15 5.98 0.53
CA MET A 44 -5.44 7.12 1.41
C MET A 44 -6.28 8.21 0.72
N ALA A 45 -5.96 8.50 -0.54
CA ALA A 45 -6.75 9.33 -1.45
C ALA A 45 -6.39 8.99 -2.90
N LEU A 46 -7.02 9.66 -3.87
CA LEU A 46 -6.74 9.44 -5.30
C LEU A 46 -5.68 10.38 -5.87
N THR A 47 -5.34 11.44 -5.15
CA THR A 47 -4.30 12.41 -5.55
C THR A 47 -3.39 12.80 -4.38
N PRO A 48 -2.14 13.24 -4.66
CA PRO A 48 -1.24 13.77 -3.63
C PRO A 48 -1.81 15.01 -2.93
N ASP A 49 -2.50 15.89 -3.66
CA ASP A 49 -3.10 17.11 -3.10
C ASP A 49 -4.21 16.81 -2.09
N GLU A 50 -5.01 15.77 -2.34
CA GLU A 50 -6.00 15.27 -1.38
C GLU A 50 -5.35 14.66 -0.14
N CYS A 51 -4.24 13.92 -0.31
CA CYS A 51 -3.48 13.45 0.84
C CYS A 51 -2.96 14.63 1.69
N ASP A 52 -2.45 15.67 1.03
CA ASP A 52 -1.97 16.90 1.71
C ASP A 52 -3.09 17.61 2.47
N ARG A 53 -4.31 17.61 1.92
CA ARG A 53 -5.49 18.12 2.62
C ARG A 53 -5.80 17.35 3.90
N MET A 54 -5.80 16.02 3.84
CA MET A 54 -6.06 15.16 5.01
C MET A 54 -5.00 15.34 6.10
N ILE A 55 -3.72 15.46 5.70
CA ILE A 55 -2.60 15.71 6.61
C ILE A 55 -2.73 17.08 7.29
N ARG A 56 -3.07 18.14 6.54
CA ARG A 56 -3.31 19.47 7.13
C ARG A 56 -4.49 19.47 8.10
N ALA A 57 -5.57 18.75 7.77
CA ALA A 57 -6.73 18.61 8.66
C ALA A 57 -6.36 17.88 9.96
N ARG A 58 -5.57 16.80 9.88
CA ARG A 58 -4.99 16.11 11.04
C ARG A 58 -4.20 17.07 11.93
N ASP A 59 -3.29 17.83 11.32
CA ASP A 59 -2.40 18.75 12.05
C ASP A 59 -3.19 19.86 12.75
N ALA A 60 -4.20 20.41 12.08
CA ALA A 60 -5.09 21.41 12.67
C ALA A 60 -5.91 20.86 13.85
N ALA A 61 -6.32 19.59 13.79
CA ALA A 61 -7.07 18.94 14.85
C ALA A 61 -6.18 18.44 16.02
N GLY A 62 -4.88 18.28 15.80
CA GLY A 62 -3.98 17.64 16.76
C GLY A 62 -4.34 16.17 17.03
N LYS A 63 -4.86 15.48 16.01
CA LYS A 63 -5.35 14.10 16.12
C LYS A 63 -4.46 13.13 15.34
N LYS A 64 -4.73 11.83 15.49
CA LYS A 64 -3.93 10.76 14.84
C LYS A 64 -4.58 10.36 13.52
N LEU A 65 -3.77 10.14 12.50
CA LEU A 65 -4.16 9.64 11.18
C LEU A 65 -3.33 8.40 10.86
N MET A 66 -3.96 7.23 10.77
CA MET A 66 -3.31 6.01 10.32
C MET A 66 -3.91 5.50 9.02
N VAL A 67 -3.07 5.05 8.09
CA VAL A 67 -3.49 4.49 6.79
C VAL A 67 -3.46 2.97 6.86
N GLY A 68 -4.53 2.32 6.38
CA GLY A 68 -4.64 0.86 6.33
C GLY A 68 -3.80 0.24 5.22
N GLN A 69 -2.62 -0.28 5.55
CA GLN A 69 -1.71 -1.01 4.68
C GLN A 69 -1.46 -2.43 5.23
N VAL A 70 -2.52 -3.24 5.22
CA VAL A 70 -2.55 -4.58 5.79
C VAL A 70 -1.42 -5.51 5.32
N LEU A 71 -0.87 -5.33 4.11
CA LEU A 71 0.26 -6.16 3.66
C LEU A 71 1.45 -6.11 4.62
N ARG A 72 1.70 -4.98 5.29
CA ARG A 72 2.79 -4.87 6.29
C ARG A 72 2.65 -5.85 7.46
N TYR A 73 1.47 -6.41 7.66
CA TYR A 73 1.09 -7.31 8.74
C TYR A 73 0.95 -8.77 8.30
N ILE A 74 0.88 -9.05 7.00
CA ILE A 74 0.80 -10.42 6.46
C ILE A 74 2.16 -11.11 6.58
N GLY A 75 2.16 -12.41 6.92
CA GLY A 75 3.34 -13.17 7.35
C GLY A 75 4.59 -12.97 6.50
N VAL A 76 4.50 -13.18 5.18
CA VAL A 76 5.66 -13.05 4.26
C VAL A 76 6.25 -11.63 4.23
N PHE A 77 5.40 -10.61 4.23
CA PHE A 77 5.83 -9.22 4.15
C PHE A 77 6.35 -8.74 5.51
N ASN A 78 5.66 -9.07 6.59
CA ASN A 78 6.09 -8.78 7.95
C ASN A 78 7.44 -9.44 8.25
N TYR A 79 7.60 -10.74 7.94
CA TYR A 79 8.86 -11.46 8.10
C TYR A 79 10.01 -10.81 7.32
N THR A 80 9.77 -10.41 6.07
CA THR A 80 10.78 -9.71 5.26
C THR A 80 11.18 -8.37 5.87
N ARG A 81 10.20 -7.60 6.37
CA ARG A 81 10.44 -6.34 7.07
C ARG A 81 11.21 -6.53 8.38
N GLU A 82 10.92 -7.59 9.13
CA GLU A 82 11.63 -7.93 10.37
C GLU A 82 13.10 -8.29 10.09
N LEU A 83 13.37 -9.08 9.05
CA LEU A 83 14.75 -9.36 8.60
C LEU A 83 15.48 -8.08 8.19
N HIS A 84 14.81 -7.18 7.47
CA HIS A 84 15.40 -5.90 7.10
C HIS A 84 15.70 -5.03 8.32
N ALA A 85 14.72 -4.86 9.22
CA ALA A 85 14.86 -4.08 10.45
C ALA A 85 15.95 -4.62 11.39
N ALA A 86 16.15 -5.94 11.41
CA ALA A 86 17.23 -6.60 12.15
C ALA A 86 18.62 -6.48 11.47
N GLY A 87 18.71 -5.81 10.31
CA GLY A 87 19.95 -5.64 9.55
C GLY A 87 20.44 -6.92 8.85
N LYS A 88 19.61 -7.98 8.81
CA LYS A 88 19.97 -9.28 8.24
C LYS A 88 20.06 -9.24 6.71
N LEU A 89 19.28 -8.39 6.05
CA LEU A 89 19.39 -8.16 4.60
C LEU A 89 20.51 -7.17 4.24
N GLY A 90 21.06 -6.44 5.23
CA GLY A 90 21.88 -5.26 4.97
C GLY A 90 21.08 -4.18 4.24
N ASP A 91 21.76 -3.38 3.43
CA ASP A 91 21.11 -2.42 2.53
C ASP A 91 20.36 -3.18 1.43
N VAL A 92 19.05 -2.95 1.31
CA VAL A 92 18.23 -3.51 0.23
C VAL A 92 18.53 -2.72 -1.05
N ILE A 93 18.98 -3.41 -2.09
CA ILE A 93 19.42 -2.82 -3.36
C ILE A 93 18.42 -3.06 -4.49
N ALA A 94 17.55 -4.07 -4.38
CA ALA A 94 16.49 -4.30 -5.34
C ALA A 94 15.24 -4.90 -4.69
N VAL A 95 14.07 -4.43 -5.11
CA VAL A 95 12.77 -5.02 -4.77
C VAL A 95 11.97 -5.24 -6.04
N ARG A 96 11.68 -6.50 -6.36
CA ARG A 96 10.79 -6.88 -7.46
C ARG A 96 9.55 -7.54 -6.90
N THR A 97 8.37 -7.12 -7.34
CA THR A 97 7.12 -7.81 -7.03
C THR A 97 6.29 -7.96 -8.29
N THR A 98 5.59 -9.07 -8.40
CA THR A 98 4.53 -9.26 -9.39
C THR A 98 3.25 -9.52 -8.65
N ARG A 99 2.19 -8.81 -9.02
CA ARG A 99 0.83 -9.11 -8.60
C ARG A 99 -0.09 -8.98 -9.80
N THR A 100 -0.37 -10.13 -10.40
CA THR A 100 -1.29 -10.29 -11.51
C THR A 100 -2.36 -11.32 -11.17
N SER A 101 -3.59 -11.12 -11.64
CA SER A 101 -4.68 -12.07 -11.43
C SER A 101 -5.65 -12.07 -12.61
N SER A 102 -6.59 -13.03 -12.60
CA SER A 102 -7.69 -13.11 -13.55
C SER A 102 -8.90 -12.37 -12.99
N GLY A 103 -8.93 -11.07 -13.20
CA GLY A 103 -9.92 -10.17 -12.62
C GLY A 103 -9.67 -9.88 -11.15
N TRP A 104 -10.65 -9.25 -10.52
CA TRP A 104 -10.61 -8.85 -9.13
C TRP A 104 -11.90 -9.26 -8.43
N GLY A 105 -11.81 -9.80 -7.20
CA GLY A 105 -13.00 -10.19 -6.41
C GLY A 105 -13.98 -9.06 -6.10
N GLY A 106 -13.61 -7.81 -6.41
CA GLY A 106 -14.47 -6.63 -6.36
C GLY A 106 -15.22 -6.29 -7.66
N ALA A 107 -15.06 -7.11 -8.71
CA ALA A 107 -15.78 -6.98 -9.98
C ALA A 107 -17.30 -7.00 -9.74
N GLY A 108 -18.01 -6.00 -10.27
CA GLY A 108 -19.45 -5.84 -10.08
C GLY A 108 -19.88 -4.59 -9.31
N ARG A 109 -18.95 -3.74 -8.84
CA ARG A 109 -19.29 -2.38 -8.37
C ARG A 109 -18.92 -1.35 -9.46
N PRO A 110 -19.90 -0.66 -10.07
CA PRO A 110 -19.64 0.21 -11.23
C PRO A 110 -18.57 1.30 -11.01
N TRP A 111 -18.46 1.84 -9.79
CA TRP A 111 -17.46 2.88 -9.48
C TRP A 111 -16.02 2.38 -9.60
N ARG A 112 -15.78 1.07 -9.46
CA ARG A 112 -14.43 0.50 -9.59
C ARG A 112 -13.94 0.48 -11.01
N ASN A 113 -14.83 0.47 -11.98
CA ASN A 113 -14.45 0.45 -13.38
C ASN A 113 -14.19 1.86 -13.93
N ARG A 114 -14.30 2.88 -13.05
CA ARG A 114 -14.12 4.31 -13.36
C ARG A 114 -12.85 4.82 -12.71
N GLU A 115 -11.92 5.35 -13.51
CA GLU A 115 -10.60 5.79 -13.07
C GLU A 115 -10.69 6.97 -12.11
N ASP A 116 -11.62 7.89 -12.34
CA ASP A 116 -11.88 9.08 -11.52
C ASP A 116 -12.44 8.73 -10.14
N LEU A 117 -13.01 7.53 -9.97
CA LEU A 117 -13.57 7.07 -8.71
C LEU A 117 -12.69 6.04 -7.99
N SER A 118 -11.89 5.27 -8.73
CA SER A 118 -11.08 4.18 -8.16
C SER A 118 -9.59 4.46 -8.15
N GLY A 119 -9.10 5.36 -9.01
CA GLY A 119 -7.67 5.50 -9.31
C GLY A 119 -7.10 4.37 -10.18
N GLY A 120 -7.89 3.33 -10.49
CA GLY A 120 -7.52 2.20 -11.32
C GLY A 120 -6.69 1.12 -10.62
N VAL A 121 -6.08 0.22 -11.39
CA VAL A 121 -5.36 -0.96 -10.85
C VAL A 121 -4.28 -0.58 -9.85
N LEU A 122 -3.49 0.46 -10.12
CA LEU A 122 -2.40 0.85 -9.20
C LEU A 122 -2.90 1.33 -7.83
N PHE A 123 -4.14 1.82 -7.74
CA PHE A 123 -4.72 2.35 -6.51
C PHE A 123 -5.57 1.31 -5.76
N GLU A 124 -6.48 0.63 -6.46
CA GLU A 124 -7.36 -0.36 -5.81
C GLU A 124 -6.65 -1.68 -5.51
N PHE A 125 -5.77 -2.09 -6.43
CA PHE A 125 -5.11 -3.40 -6.38
C PHE A 125 -3.69 -3.25 -5.85
N SER A 126 -2.80 -2.57 -6.57
CA SER A 126 -1.36 -2.65 -6.31
C SER A 126 -0.75 -1.57 -5.41
N VAL A 127 -1.59 -0.76 -4.76
CA VAL A 127 -1.13 0.27 -3.80
C VAL A 127 -0.36 -0.35 -2.65
N HIS A 128 -0.72 -1.58 -2.27
CA HIS A 128 -0.03 -2.30 -1.20
C HIS A 128 1.36 -2.77 -1.60
N GLU A 129 1.58 -3.18 -2.85
CA GLU A 129 2.92 -3.55 -3.33
C GLU A 129 3.85 -2.34 -3.35
N LEU A 130 3.34 -1.19 -3.82
CA LEU A 130 4.07 0.07 -3.78
C LEU A 130 4.42 0.46 -2.34
N ASP A 131 3.47 0.35 -1.42
CA ASP A 131 3.68 0.56 0.00
C ASP A 131 4.76 -0.36 0.59
N PHE A 132 4.68 -1.67 0.30
CA PHE A 132 5.65 -2.63 0.80
C PHE A 132 7.07 -2.31 0.32
N MET A 133 7.25 -1.98 -0.97
CA MET A 133 8.54 -1.54 -1.51
C MET A 133 9.06 -0.32 -0.74
N MET A 134 8.24 0.73 -0.62
CA MET A 134 8.65 1.97 0.07
C MET A 134 8.92 1.77 1.56
N SER A 135 8.26 0.78 2.18
CA SER A 135 8.51 0.40 3.58
C SER A 135 9.90 -0.22 3.80
N LEU A 136 10.53 -0.74 2.74
CA LEU A 136 11.86 -1.35 2.79
C LEU A 136 12.96 -0.37 2.37
N VAL A 137 12.74 0.39 1.29
CA VAL A 137 13.82 1.16 0.63
C VAL A 137 13.62 2.67 0.65
N GLY A 138 12.53 3.15 1.27
CA GLY A 138 12.24 4.58 1.41
C GLY A 138 11.57 5.19 0.18
N ASP A 139 11.81 6.48 -0.03
CA ASP A 139 11.08 7.28 -1.00
C ASP A 139 11.54 7.01 -2.44
N ALA A 140 10.56 6.91 -3.35
CA ALA A 140 10.83 6.85 -4.77
C ALA A 140 11.29 8.23 -5.29
N GLU A 141 12.31 8.22 -6.13
CA GLU A 141 12.87 9.39 -6.82
C GLU A 141 12.34 9.50 -8.24
N SER A 142 12.16 8.38 -8.94
CA SER A 142 11.67 8.36 -10.31
C SER A 142 10.94 7.07 -10.66
N VAL A 143 10.08 7.13 -11.68
CA VAL A 143 9.39 5.96 -12.23
C VAL A 143 9.28 6.04 -13.74
N TYR A 144 9.51 4.91 -14.41
CA TYR A 144 9.11 4.65 -15.78
C TYR A 144 8.05 3.55 -15.78
N ALA A 145 6.92 3.79 -16.43
CA ALA A 145 5.84 2.82 -16.51
C ALA A 145 5.36 2.66 -17.95
N ILE A 146 4.91 1.45 -18.27
CA ILE A 146 4.11 1.15 -19.46
C ILE A 146 2.84 0.45 -19.01
N SER A 147 1.78 0.57 -19.80
CA SER A 147 0.48 -0.01 -19.47
C SER A 147 -0.20 -0.62 -20.69
N HIS A 148 -1.13 -1.54 -20.44
CA HIS A 148 -2.01 -2.13 -21.43
C HIS A 148 -3.44 -2.15 -20.89
N THR A 149 -4.40 -2.06 -21.80
CA THR A 149 -5.83 -2.25 -21.52
C THR A 149 -6.29 -3.41 -22.38
N THR A 150 -6.76 -4.50 -21.77
CA THR A 150 -7.40 -5.57 -22.54
C THR A 150 -8.74 -5.10 -23.11
N GLU A 151 -9.34 -5.85 -24.04
CA GLU A 151 -10.65 -5.55 -24.62
C GLU A 151 -11.78 -5.75 -23.59
N ASN A 152 -11.81 -4.91 -22.56
CA ASN A 152 -12.85 -4.87 -21.54
C ASN A 152 -13.57 -3.52 -21.61
N ALA A 153 -14.73 -3.50 -22.26
CA ALA A 153 -15.52 -2.28 -22.46
C ALA A 153 -16.09 -1.68 -21.16
N GLU A 154 -16.01 -2.39 -20.04
CA GLU A 154 -16.53 -1.88 -18.77
C GLU A 154 -15.55 -0.93 -18.06
N TRP A 155 -14.25 -0.97 -18.38
CA TRP A 155 -13.17 -0.28 -17.68
C TRP A 155 -12.65 0.89 -18.51
N ASP A 156 -12.51 2.08 -17.92
CA ASP A 156 -12.00 3.28 -18.60
C ASP A 156 -10.49 3.55 -18.36
N TYR A 157 -9.77 2.58 -17.79
CA TYR A 157 -8.34 2.67 -17.47
C TYR A 157 -7.57 1.38 -17.76
N PRO A 158 -6.22 1.43 -17.85
CA PRO A 158 -5.38 0.25 -18.06
C PRO A 158 -5.49 -0.80 -16.96
N ASP A 159 -5.60 -2.07 -17.35
CA ASP A 159 -5.76 -3.22 -16.46
C ASP A 159 -4.46 -4.02 -16.25
N LEU A 160 -3.37 -3.57 -16.86
CA LEU A 160 -2.03 -4.09 -16.70
C LEU A 160 -0.98 -2.96 -16.75
N TYR A 161 -0.02 -3.01 -15.84
CA TYR A 161 1.09 -2.09 -15.71
C TYR A 161 2.41 -2.84 -15.47
N MET A 162 3.48 -2.31 -16.04
CA MET A 162 4.87 -2.67 -15.69
C MET A 162 5.62 -1.39 -15.34
N LEU A 163 6.21 -1.35 -14.14
CA LEU A 163 6.92 -0.18 -13.60
C LEU A 163 8.38 -0.55 -13.33
N ASN A 164 9.29 0.37 -13.63
CA ASN A 164 10.64 0.41 -13.07
C ASN A 164 10.77 1.68 -12.24
N ILE A 165 11.25 1.56 -11.00
CA ILE A 165 11.26 2.61 -9.98
C ILE A 165 12.71 2.82 -9.52
N GLY A 166 13.15 4.08 -9.45
CA GLY A 166 14.39 4.44 -8.75
C GLY A 166 14.04 5.03 -7.38
N PHE A 167 14.77 4.64 -6.33
CA PHE A 167 14.60 5.15 -4.98
C PHE A 167 15.74 6.07 -4.57
N GLN A 168 15.46 7.03 -3.68
CA GLN A 168 16.46 7.96 -3.14
C GLN A 168 17.61 7.25 -2.41
N SER A 169 17.36 6.04 -1.90
CA SER A 169 18.37 5.17 -1.30
C SER A 169 19.36 4.59 -2.31
N GLY A 170 19.13 4.75 -3.62
CA GLY A 170 19.86 4.09 -4.70
C GLY A 170 19.35 2.69 -5.03
N ALA A 171 18.36 2.18 -4.29
CA ALA A 171 17.71 0.91 -4.61
C ALA A 171 16.90 1.00 -5.91
N MET A 172 16.69 -0.15 -6.55
CA MET A 172 15.85 -0.29 -7.74
C MET A 172 14.57 -1.07 -7.43
N GLY A 173 13.45 -0.64 -8.01
CA GLY A 173 12.15 -1.29 -7.90
C GLY A 173 11.62 -1.79 -9.24
N GLN A 174 10.92 -2.91 -9.22
CA GLN A 174 10.11 -3.35 -10.35
C GLN A 174 8.77 -3.90 -9.88
N LEU A 175 7.68 -3.42 -10.49
CA LEU A 175 6.33 -3.92 -10.25
C LEU A 175 5.68 -4.32 -11.56
N ALA A 176 5.23 -5.58 -11.66
CA ALA A 176 4.21 -5.98 -12.63
C ALA A 176 2.87 -6.09 -11.90
N ALA A 177 1.90 -5.27 -12.29
CA ALA A 177 0.62 -5.10 -11.62
C ALA A 177 -0.52 -5.24 -12.62
N GLY A 178 -1.49 -6.10 -12.37
CA GLY A 178 -2.60 -6.24 -13.30
C GLY A 178 -3.68 -7.21 -12.87
N ILE A 179 -4.80 -7.17 -13.59
CA ILE A 179 -5.92 -8.09 -13.42
C ILE A 179 -6.30 -8.78 -14.74
N ALA A 180 -5.42 -8.66 -15.73
CA ALA A 180 -5.58 -9.18 -17.08
C ALA A 180 -4.88 -10.53 -17.30
N ASP A 181 -4.35 -11.16 -16.24
CA ASP A 181 -3.56 -12.40 -16.34
C ASP A 181 -4.42 -13.62 -15.97
N PRO A 182 -4.84 -14.46 -16.95
CA PRO A 182 -5.69 -15.62 -16.69
C PRO A 182 -5.09 -16.63 -15.70
N VAL A 183 -3.76 -16.72 -15.65
CA VAL A 183 -3.02 -17.63 -14.77
C VAL A 183 -2.80 -16.97 -13.41
N GLY A 184 -2.50 -15.68 -13.42
CA GLY A 184 -2.15 -14.89 -12.25
C GLY A 184 -0.78 -15.27 -11.69
N HIS A 185 -0.16 -14.32 -11.01
CA HIS A 185 1.08 -14.54 -10.29
C HIS A 185 1.18 -13.54 -9.13
N TYR A 186 1.51 -14.05 -7.94
CA TYR A 186 1.84 -13.20 -6.81
C TYR A 186 3.12 -13.70 -6.16
N GLY A 187 4.16 -12.87 -6.21
CA GLY A 187 5.49 -13.23 -5.76
C GLY A 187 6.43 -12.03 -5.81
N GLY A 188 7.64 -12.21 -5.29
CA GLY A 188 8.63 -11.14 -5.30
C GLY A 188 10.00 -11.56 -4.82
N GLU A 189 10.95 -10.67 -5.03
CA GLU A 189 12.37 -10.81 -4.71
C GLU A 189 12.85 -9.54 -4.04
N ILE A 190 13.40 -9.69 -2.85
CA ILE A 190 14.04 -8.63 -2.07
C ILE A 190 15.51 -9.01 -2.00
N ILE A 191 16.36 -8.20 -2.60
CA ILE A 191 17.80 -8.44 -2.68
C ILE A 191 18.49 -7.35 -1.88
N GLY A 192 19.21 -7.74 -0.84
CA GLY A 192 20.07 -6.87 -0.07
C GLY A 192 21.53 -7.32 -0.08
N THR A 193 22.41 -6.46 0.41
CA THR A 193 23.87 -6.67 0.42
C THR A 193 24.31 -7.85 1.30
N LYS A 194 23.49 -8.27 2.26
CA LYS A 194 23.78 -9.39 3.19
C LYS A 194 22.78 -10.52 3.12
N GLY A 195 21.81 -10.47 2.21
CA GLY A 195 20.84 -11.54 2.07
C GLY A 195 19.73 -11.22 1.10
N ALA A 196 18.93 -12.24 0.79
CA ALA A 196 17.80 -12.12 -0.09
C ALA A 196 16.60 -12.92 0.41
N VAL A 197 15.40 -12.45 0.08
CA VAL A 197 14.12 -13.14 0.29
C VAL A 197 13.38 -13.23 -1.02
N HIS A 198 13.07 -14.44 -1.47
CA HIS A 198 12.22 -14.69 -2.62
C HIS A 198 10.94 -15.35 -2.13
N PHE A 199 9.78 -14.80 -2.46
CA PHE A 199 8.50 -15.37 -2.07
C PHE A 199 7.60 -15.69 -3.25
N ASP A 200 6.80 -16.74 -3.10
CA ASP A 200 5.85 -17.22 -4.08
C ASP A 200 4.53 -17.58 -3.36
N ALA A 201 3.52 -16.74 -3.55
CA ALA A 201 2.23 -16.91 -2.91
C ALA A 201 1.44 -18.08 -3.51
N ARG A 202 1.72 -18.50 -4.75
CA ARG A 202 1.08 -19.69 -5.33
C ARG A 202 1.53 -20.95 -4.60
N ASN A 203 2.81 -21.02 -4.28
CA ASN A 203 3.38 -22.14 -3.52
C ASN A 203 3.26 -21.95 -2.01
N GLY A 204 2.78 -20.79 -1.55
CA GLY A 204 2.65 -20.47 -0.13
C GLY A 204 3.98 -20.58 0.61
N SER A 205 5.07 -20.16 -0.02
CA SER A 205 6.41 -20.29 0.56
C SER A 205 7.32 -19.11 0.24
N LEU A 206 8.39 -18.99 1.02
CA LEU A 206 9.52 -18.12 0.74
C LEU A 206 10.84 -18.86 0.93
N VAL A 207 11.87 -18.38 0.25
CA VAL A 207 13.27 -18.76 0.45
C VAL A 207 14.03 -17.54 0.94
N ALA A 208 14.69 -17.66 2.09
CA ALA A 208 15.58 -16.65 2.62
C ALA A 208 17.01 -17.18 2.66
N ARG A 209 17.96 -16.40 2.15
CA ARG A 209 19.40 -16.69 2.27
C ARG A 209 20.06 -15.46 2.91
N ILE A 210 20.64 -15.65 4.08
CA ILE A 210 21.37 -14.61 4.81
C ILE A 210 22.87 -14.96 4.78
N ASP A 211 23.73 -13.97 4.72
CA ASP A 211 25.18 -14.14 4.75
C ASP A 211 25.62 -14.88 6.02
N GLY A 212 26.50 -15.87 5.85
CA GLY A 212 26.92 -16.79 6.90
C GLY A 212 25.86 -17.83 7.34
N GLU A 213 24.66 -17.85 6.76
CA GLU A 213 23.61 -18.83 7.07
C GLU A 213 23.26 -19.70 5.84
N GLU A 214 22.78 -20.92 6.08
CA GLU A 214 22.24 -21.75 5.01
C GLU A 214 20.91 -21.18 4.46
N ALA A 215 20.55 -21.52 3.21
CA ALA A 215 19.29 -21.09 2.64
C ALA A 215 18.14 -21.80 3.36
N LYS A 216 17.11 -21.04 3.75
CA LYS A 216 15.94 -21.55 4.48
C LYS A 216 14.71 -21.37 3.62
N THR A 217 13.98 -22.46 3.41
CA THR A 217 12.63 -22.42 2.84
C THR A 217 11.62 -22.47 3.98
N LEU A 218 10.71 -21.50 4.01
CA LEU A 218 9.63 -21.41 5.01
C LEU A 218 8.29 -21.46 4.27
N SER A 219 7.33 -22.18 4.83
CA SER A 219 5.95 -22.07 4.38
C SER A 219 5.30 -20.83 4.99
N TYR A 220 4.24 -20.31 4.38
CA TYR A 220 3.49 -19.19 4.94
C TYR A 220 2.90 -19.54 6.30
N ALA A 221 2.50 -20.80 6.51
CA ALA A 221 2.01 -21.26 7.81
C ALA A 221 3.05 -21.14 8.94
N ASP A 222 4.35 -21.20 8.62
CA ASP A 222 5.44 -21.08 9.61
C ASP A 222 5.69 -19.62 10.05
N ILE A 223 5.24 -18.66 9.25
CA ILE A 223 5.51 -17.22 9.41
C ILE A 223 4.24 -16.38 9.54
N GLU A 224 3.06 -17.00 9.46
CA GLU A 224 1.80 -16.30 9.61
C GLU A 224 1.69 -15.77 11.04
N PRO A 225 1.32 -14.50 11.23
CA PRO A 225 1.11 -13.96 12.56
C PRO A 225 0.01 -14.73 13.30
N THR A 226 0.15 -14.84 14.61
CA THR A 226 -0.85 -15.45 15.49
C THR A 226 -2.13 -14.62 15.57
N GLU A 227 -2.01 -13.30 15.46
CA GLU A 227 -3.12 -12.37 15.36
C GLU A 227 -3.45 -12.10 13.89
N GLU A 228 -4.74 -12.06 13.56
CA GLU A 228 -5.20 -11.74 12.21
C GLU A 228 -4.70 -10.34 11.77
N PRO A 229 -4.15 -10.18 10.55
CA PRO A 229 -3.50 -8.95 10.11
C PRO A 229 -4.34 -7.66 10.26
N VAL A 230 -5.60 -7.65 9.83
CA VAL A 230 -6.47 -6.47 9.93
C VAL A 230 -6.76 -6.13 11.39
N ARG A 231 -7.01 -7.15 12.22
CA ARG A 231 -7.20 -6.98 13.66
C ARG A 231 -5.97 -6.37 14.31
N ARG A 232 -4.78 -6.86 13.97
CA ARG A 232 -3.50 -6.32 14.48
C ARG A 232 -3.33 -4.86 14.08
N GLU A 233 -3.56 -4.55 12.81
CA GLU A 233 -3.46 -3.20 12.27
C GLU A 233 -4.38 -2.19 12.99
N VAL A 234 -5.65 -2.56 13.17
CA VAL A 234 -6.61 -1.72 13.91
C VAL A 234 -6.28 -1.64 15.40
N ARG A 235 -5.80 -2.72 16.01
CA ARG A 235 -5.36 -2.72 17.42
C ARG A 235 -4.19 -1.75 17.63
N GLU A 236 -3.18 -1.77 16.76
CA GLU A 236 -2.03 -0.85 16.86
C GLU A 236 -2.46 0.63 16.71
N PHE A 237 -3.46 0.92 15.87
CA PHE A 237 -4.08 2.25 15.83
C PHE A 237 -4.73 2.63 17.17
N ILE A 238 -5.55 1.74 17.73
CA ILE A 238 -6.24 1.97 19.01
C ILE A 238 -5.22 2.17 20.14
N GLU A 239 -4.18 1.35 20.19
CA GLU A 239 -3.09 1.47 21.17
C GLU A 239 -2.35 2.81 21.03
N ALA A 240 -2.09 3.26 19.81
CA ALA A 240 -1.47 4.56 19.58
C ALA A 240 -2.35 5.72 20.08
N VAL A 241 -3.68 5.62 19.89
CA VAL A 241 -4.66 6.58 20.42
C VAL A 241 -4.67 6.57 21.95
N LEU A 242 -4.81 5.40 22.58
CA LEU A 242 -4.92 5.27 24.04
C LEU A 242 -3.65 5.69 24.78
N ASN A 243 -2.48 5.43 24.20
CA ASN A 243 -1.19 5.70 24.83
C ASN A 243 -0.53 7.01 24.36
N ASP A 244 -1.22 7.77 23.52
CA ASP A 244 -0.71 8.97 22.87
C ASP A 244 0.67 8.80 22.17
N THR A 245 0.88 7.67 21.51
CA THR A 245 2.11 7.41 20.74
C THR A 245 1.91 7.71 19.25
N GLN A 246 3.00 7.69 18.47
CA GLN A 246 2.90 7.73 17.02
C GLN A 246 2.20 6.47 16.49
N VAL A 247 1.40 6.64 15.44
CA VAL A 247 0.83 5.53 14.69
C VAL A 247 1.91 4.88 13.81
N THR A 248 1.74 3.61 13.49
CA THR A 248 2.74 2.83 12.74
C THR A 248 2.79 3.17 11.25
N ILE A 249 1.68 3.66 10.68
CA ILE A 249 1.56 4.06 9.28
C ILE A 249 0.92 5.46 9.21
N PRO A 250 1.67 6.53 9.49
CA PRO A 250 1.14 7.90 9.47
C PRO A 250 0.74 8.33 8.04
N GLY A 251 -0.07 9.39 7.93
CA GLY A 251 -0.56 9.89 6.63
C GLY A 251 0.54 10.17 5.59
N GLU A 252 1.73 10.55 6.02
CA GLU A 252 2.90 10.76 5.17
C GLU A 252 3.30 9.50 4.39
N GLU A 253 3.16 8.31 5.01
CA GLU A 253 3.36 7.01 4.38
C GLU A 253 2.33 6.74 3.29
N GLY A 254 1.06 7.06 3.53
CA GLY A 254 0.01 6.95 2.51
C GLY A 254 0.24 7.90 1.34
N ARG A 255 0.60 9.16 1.64
CA ARG A 255 0.87 10.20 0.64
C ARG A 255 1.98 9.81 -0.33
N ARG A 256 3.11 9.29 0.18
CA ARG A 256 4.26 8.93 -0.67
C ARG A 256 3.93 7.78 -1.63
N VAL A 257 3.09 6.83 -1.19
CA VAL A 257 2.57 5.74 -2.02
C VAL A 257 1.62 6.26 -3.10
N VAL A 258 0.68 7.14 -2.73
CA VAL A 258 -0.23 7.79 -3.68
C VAL A 258 0.54 8.60 -4.72
N ARG A 259 1.57 9.35 -4.32
CA ARG A 259 2.45 10.11 -5.23
C ARG A 259 3.13 9.20 -6.25
N LEU A 260 3.66 8.04 -5.81
CA LEU A 260 4.27 7.07 -6.71
C LEU A 260 3.26 6.44 -7.67
N ALA A 261 2.10 6.02 -7.18
CA ALA A 261 1.04 5.48 -8.03
C ALA A 261 0.57 6.52 -9.06
N TYR A 262 0.40 7.77 -8.65
CA TYR A 262 0.03 8.89 -9.52
C TYR A 262 1.11 9.16 -10.60
N ALA A 263 2.38 9.23 -10.20
CA ALA A 263 3.51 9.42 -11.12
C ALA A 263 3.68 8.25 -12.10
N ALA A 264 3.41 7.01 -11.67
CA ALA A 264 3.46 5.84 -12.55
C ALA A 264 2.37 5.91 -13.63
N LYS A 265 1.15 6.33 -13.29
CA LYS A 265 0.08 6.56 -14.28
C LYS A 265 0.47 7.67 -15.25
N GLN A 266 1.05 8.76 -14.76
CA GLN A 266 1.56 9.85 -15.60
C GLN A 266 2.64 9.34 -16.56
N SER A 267 3.61 8.57 -16.06
CA SER A 267 4.68 7.99 -16.86
C SER A 267 4.16 7.09 -17.98
N ALA A 268 3.19 6.22 -17.68
CA ALA A 268 2.57 5.35 -18.67
C ALA A 268 1.82 6.11 -19.78
N ARG A 269 1.14 7.21 -19.43
CA ARG A 269 0.44 8.08 -20.40
C ARG A 269 1.40 8.88 -21.28
N GLU A 270 2.49 9.36 -20.70
CA GLU A 270 3.42 10.26 -21.39
C GLU A 270 4.60 9.53 -22.07
N GLY A 271 4.80 8.25 -21.78
CA GLY A 271 5.86 7.43 -22.38
C GLY A 271 7.28 7.84 -21.96
N ARG A 272 7.44 8.44 -20.78
CA ARG A 272 8.72 8.97 -20.28
C ARG A 272 8.90 8.75 -18.78
N ILE A 273 10.13 8.87 -18.30
CA ILE A 273 10.42 8.89 -16.85
C ILE A 273 9.74 10.12 -16.21
N VAL A 274 9.13 9.91 -15.05
CA VAL A 274 8.60 10.95 -14.18
C VAL A 274 9.41 10.96 -12.89
N SER A 275 9.99 12.10 -12.56
CA SER A 275 10.59 12.36 -11.24
C SER A 275 9.50 12.69 -10.23
N LEU A 276 9.64 12.18 -9.01
CA LEU A 276 8.66 12.39 -7.96
C LEU A 276 8.88 13.72 -7.26
#